data_AF-A0AAJ6HI64-F1
#
_entry.id   AF-A0AAJ6HI64-F1
#
_cell.length_a   1.000
_cell.length_b   1.000
_cell.length_c   1.000
_cell.angle_alpha   90.00
_cell.angle_beta   90.00
_cell.angle_gamma   90.00
#
_symmetry.space_group_name_H-M   'P 1'
#
loop_
_entity.id
_entity.type
_entity.pdbx_description
1 polymer ?
#
loop_
_entity_poly.entity_id
_entity_poly.type
_entity_poly.pdbx_seq_one_letter_code
_entity_poly.pdbx_strand_id
1 'polypeptide(L)'
;MATPRLSGLALVLTVLAVQADQLPPPAYQLAAHDADIPSMVLFAIALQESGIHVRGRLLPWPWTLNIAGIPYRFATRQAACHALLQALARHDAKRVDVGLGQTNLGYHGQRYSSPCEALDPYRNLAVTAALLQEHHATTGDWVSAAGRYHRPAGGTPAARYRAGFSRQLERLLVSFKQGTPP
;
A
#
# COMPACT_ATOMS: atom_id res chain seq x y z
N MET A 1 -0.73 -13.03 -73.20
CA MET A 1 -0.75 -12.07 -72.08
C MET A 1 -0.81 -12.87 -70.78
N ALA A 2 0.29 -12.93 -70.03
CA ALA A 2 0.39 -13.67 -68.78
C ALA A 2 0.38 -12.66 -67.62
N THR A 3 -0.56 -12.80 -66.70
CA THR A 3 -0.64 -12.00 -65.46
C THR A 3 0.12 -12.72 -64.34
N PRO A 4 1.09 -12.07 -63.65
CA PRO A 4 1.74 -12.69 -62.51
C PRO A 4 0.85 -12.53 -61.26
N ARG A 5 0.73 -13.60 -60.47
CA ARG A 5 0.13 -13.55 -59.14
C ARG A 5 1.23 -13.23 -58.13
N LEU A 6 1.15 -12.06 -57.50
CA LEU A 6 2.00 -11.68 -56.36
C LEU A 6 1.43 -12.30 -55.08
N SER A 7 2.07 -13.36 -54.59
CA SER A 7 1.82 -13.88 -53.24
C SER A 7 2.56 -13.00 -52.24
N GLY A 8 1.84 -12.14 -51.54
CA GLY A 8 2.37 -11.36 -50.42
C GLY A 8 2.47 -12.22 -49.16
N LEU A 9 3.69 -12.45 -48.67
CA LEU A 9 3.95 -13.09 -47.38
C LEU A 9 3.68 -12.06 -46.27
N ALA A 10 2.59 -12.20 -45.52
CA ALA A 10 2.30 -11.35 -44.36
C ALA A 10 3.10 -11.84 -43.14
N LEU A 11 4.14 -11.09 -42.76
CA LEU A 11 4.88 -11.31 -41.53
C LEU A 11 4.05 -10.77 -40.35
N VAL A 12 3.41 -11.66 -39.61
CA VAL A 12 2.68 -11.32 -38.38
C VAL A 12 3.71 -11.12 -37.27
N LEU A 13 4.01 -9.85 -36.94
CA LEU A 13 4.74 -9.48 -35.73
C LEU A 13 3.79 -9.58 -34.52
N THR A 14 3.89 -10.67 -33.76
CA THR A 14 3.24 -10.79 -32.45
C THR A 14 3.99 -9.91 -31.44
N VAL A 15 3.39 -8.77 -31.10
CA VAL A 15 3.84 -7.95 -29.97
C VAL A 15 3.45 -8.68 -28.68
N LEU A 16 4.42 -9.27 -28.00
CA LEU A 16 4.25 -9.76 -26.63
C LEU A 16 4.16 -8.56 -25.70
N ALA A 17 2.95 -8.15 -25.33
CA ALA A 17 2.75 -7.22 -24.24
C ALA A 17 3.21 -7.89 -22.93
N VAL A 18 4.33 -7.44 -22.38
CA VAL A 18 4.78 -7.84 -21.03
C VAL A 18 3.72 -7.37 -20.04
N GLN A 19 3.00 -8.31 -19.43
CA GLN A 19 2.02 -7.99 -18.38
C GLN A 19 2.75 -7.69 -17.07
N ALA A 20 2.96 -6.41 -16.79
CA ALA A 20 3.59 -5.93 -15.56
C ALA A 20 2.67 -5.95 -14.31
N ASP A 21 1.48 -6.57 -14.39
CA ASP A 21 0.42 -6.44 -13.37
C ASP A 21 0.39 -7.56 -12.30
N GLN A 22 1.42 -8.42 -12.22
CA GLN A 22 1.37 -9.60 -11.35
C GLN A 22 1.81 -9.35 -9.89
N LEU A 23 2.77 -8.45 -9.67
CA LEU A 23 3.38 -8.26 -8.35
C LEU A 23 3.03 -6.88 -7.79
N PRO A 24 3.01 -6.72 -6.45
CA PRO A 24 2.98 -5.39 -5.84
C PRO A 24 4.05 -4.48 -6.45
N PRO A 25 3.83 -3.16 -6.56
CA PRO A 25 4.83 -2.27 -7.14
C PRO A 25 6.21 -2.41 -6.46
N PRO A 26 7.33 -2.17 -7.17
CA PRO A 26 8.67 -2.48 -6.66
C PRO A 26 9.01 -1.92 -5.28
N ALA A 27 8.49 -0.74 -4.92
CA ALA A 27 8.69 -0.16 -3.59
C ALA A 27 8.15 -1.05 -2.45
N TYR A 28 7.03 -1.75 -2.67
CA TYR A 28 6.47 -2.71 -1.71
C TYR A 28 7.32 -3.96 -1.64
N GLN A 29 7.82 -4.45 -2.79
CA GLN A 29 8.68 -5.62 -2.82
C GLN A 29 9.98 -5.37 -2.06
N LEU A 30 10.61 -4.21 -2.28
CA LEU A 30 11.83 -3.80 -1.61
C LEU A 30 11.63 -3.68 -0.10
N ALA A 31 10.65 -2.90 0.35
CA ALA A 31 10.40 -2.71 1.77
C ALA A 31 9.99 -4.01 2.48
N ALA A 32 9.25 -4.89 1.80
CA ALA A 32 8.86 -6.17 2.34
C ALA A 32 10.05 -7.14 2.45
N HIS A 33 10.90 -7.18 1.42
CA HIS A 33 12.13 -7.97 1.44
C HIS A 33 13.04 -7.55 2.60
N ASP A 34 13.29 -6.26 2.77
CA ASP A 34 14.19 -5.74 3.82
C ASP A 34 13.68 -6.01 5.24
N ALA A 35 12.37 -6.19 5.40
CA ALA A 35 11.73 -6.51 6.68
C ALA A 35 11.42 -8.01 6.86
N ASP A 36 11.80 -8.87 5.91
CA ASP A 36 11.50 -10.30 5.89
C ASP A 36 10.00 -10.61 6.00
N ILE A 37 9.17 -9.91 5.23
CA ILE A 37 7.72 -10.12 5.15
C ILE A 37 7.25 -10.37 3.70
N PRO A 38 6.10 -11.04 3.48
CA PRO A 38 5.55 -11.17 2.13
C PRO A 38 5.11 -9.81 1.55
N SER A 39 5.52 -9.49 0.32
CA SER A 39 5.15 -8.24 -0.34
C SER A 39 3.64 -8.06 -0.53
N MET A 40 2.90 -9.16 -0.74
CA MET A 40 1.44 -9.15 -0.82
C MET A 40 0.78 -8.76 0.50
N VAL A 41 1.37 -9.13 1.63
CA VAL A 41 0.89 -8.76 2.96
C VAL A 41 1.07 -7.24 3.17
N LEU A 42 2.24 -6.69 2.84
CA LEU A 42 2.47 -5.24 2.93
C LEU A 42 1.55 -4.45 2.00
N PHE A 43 1.34 -4.94 0.77
CA PHE A 43 0.46 -4.28 -0.19
C PHE A 43 -1.01 -4.31 0.24
N ALA A 44 -1.48 -5.43 0.82
CA ALA A 44 -2.81 -5.52 1.42
C ALA A 44 -2.99 -4.51 2.57
N ILE A 45 -2.00 -4.36 3.47
CA ILE A 45 -2.04 -3.31 4.50
C ILE A 45 -2.22 -1.92 3.87
N ALA A 46 -1.39 -1.57 2.89
CA ALA A 46 -1.46 -0.25 2.28
C ALA A 46 -2.79 0.01 1.55
N LEU A 47 -3.40 -1.01 0.94
CA LEU A 47 -4.74 -0.92 0.34
C LEU A 47 -5.82 -0.65 1.39
N GLN A 48 -5.78 -1.34 2.53
CA GLN A 48 -6.72 -1.15 3.63
C GLN A 48 -6.57 0.24 4.26
N GLU A 49 -5.33 0.70 4.43
CA GLU A 49 -5.00 1.94 5.15
C GLU A 49 -5.19 3.20 4.30
N SER A 50 -4.74 3.17 3.04
CA SER A 50 -4.72 4.37 2.19
C SER A 50 -5.27 4.13 0.78
N GLY A 51 -6.05 3.07 0.56
CA GLY A 51 -6.67 2.81 -0.74
C GLY A 51 -7.61 3.93 -1.20
N ILE A 52 -7.55 4.29 -2.48
CA ILE A 52 -8.56 5.08 -3.23
C ILE A 52 -8.80 4.49 -4.61
N HIS A 53 -9.97 4.76 -5.17
CA HIS A 53 -10.26 4.42 -6.56
C HIS A 53 -9.68 5.49 -7.49
N VAL A 54 -8.74 5.10 -8.33
CA VAL A 54 -8.16 5.92 -9.39
C VAL A 54 -8.40 5.21 -10.71
N ARG A 55 -9.18 5.84 -11.62
CA ARG A 55 -9.51 5.28 -12.94
C ARG A 55 -10.05 3.83 -12.86
N GLY A 56 -10.91 3.57 -11.88
CA GLY A 56 -11.54 2.25 -11.67
C GLY A 56 -10.67 1.23 -10.94
N ARG A 57 -9.40 1.54 -10.60
CA ARG A 57 -8.51 0.66 -9.83
C ARG A 57 -8.38 1.14 -8.39
N LEU A 58 -8.41 0.22 -7.42
CA LEU A 58 -8.11 0.53 -6.04
C LEU A 58 -6.59 0.53 -5.84
N LEU A 59 -6.01 1.67 -5.47
CA LEU A 59 -4.57 1.84 -5.28
C LEU A 59 -4.28 2.56 -3.95
N PRO A 60 -3.20 2.19 -3.23
CA PRO A 60 -2.75 2.96 -2.09
C PRO A 60 -2.29 4.36 -2.51
N TRP A 61 -2.55 5.38 -1.69
CA TRP A 61 -2.21 6.77 -2.00
C TRP A 61 -1.24 7.36 -0.97
N PRO A 62 -0.02 7.75 -1.38
CA PRO A 62 1.05 8.07 -0.44
C PRO A 62 0.85 9.38 0.31
N TRP A 63 0.04 10.29 -0.23
CA TRP A 63 -0.22 11.59 0.38
C TRP A 63 -1.60 11.61 1.03
N THR A 64 -1.82 10.60 1.86
CA THR A 64 -3.02 10.42 2.69
C THR A 64 -2.71 10.82 4.12
N LEU A 65 -3.57 11.63 4.72
CA LEU A 65 -3.54 11.95 6.14
C LEU A 65 -4.85 11.51 6.77
N ASN A 66 -4.81 10.97 7.99
CA ASN A 66 -5.95 10.97 8.89
C ASN A 66 -5.68 12.00 9.99
N ILE A 67 -6.54 13.01 10.09
CA ILE A 67 -6.41 14.06 11.11
C ILE A 67 -7.64 13.99 12.00
N ALA A 68 -7.42 13.59 13.25
CA ALA A 68 -8.44 13.49 14.28
C ALA A 68 -9.66 12.63 13.92
N GLY A 69 -9.47 11.62 13.05
CA GLY A 69 -10.52 10.71 12.57
C GLY A 69 -11.05 11.07 11.17
N ILE A 70 -10.58 12.16 10.58
CA ILE A 70 -11.04 12.64 9.26
C ILE A 70 -9.95 12.38 8.21
N PRO A 71 -10.25 11.63 7.14
CA PRO A 71 -9.28 11.36 6.08
C PRO A 71 -9.17 12.53 5.10
N TYR A 72 -7.94 12.84 4.68
CA TYR A 72 -7.60 13.84 3.66
C TYR A 72 -6.65 13.24 2.63
N ARG A 73 -6.87 13.56 1.35
CA ARG A 73 -6.04 13.10 0.23
C ARG A 73 -5.50 14.30 -0.52
N PHE A 74 -4.20 14.33 -0.77
CA PHE A 74 -3.53 15.44 -1.43
C PHE A 74 -2.91 15.00 -2.75
N ALA A 75 -2.89 15.90 -3.73
CA ALA A 75 -2.31 15.63 -5.04
C ALA A 75 -0.78 15.64 -5.04
N THR A 76 -0.14 16.24 -4.03
CA THR A 76 1.33 16.35 -3.95
C THR A 76 1.82 16.15 -2.52
N ARG A 77 3.08 15.69 -2.40
CA ARG A 77 3.78 15.59 -1.12
C ARG A 77 3.83 16.92 -0.37
N GLN A 78 4.07 18.01 -1.10
CA GLN A 78 4.20 19.34 -0.50
C GLN A 78 2.89 19.83 0.13
N ALA A 79 1.76 19.63 -0.56
CA ALA A 79 0.44 19.98 -0.02
C ALA A 79 0.10 19.15 1.23
N ALA A 80 0.37 17.84 1.19
CA ALA A 80 0.20 16.98 2.37
C ALA A 80 1.11 17.41 3.53
N CYS A 81 2.39 17.71 3.27
CA CYS A 81 3.32 18.14 4.30
C CYS A 81 2.86 19.46 4.95
N HIS A 82 2.39 20.43 4.15
CA HIS A 82 1.84 21.67 4.69
C HIS A 82 0.64 21.41 5.62
N ALA A 83 -0.33 20.61 5.17
CA ALA A 83 -1.50 20.26 5.98
C ALA A 83 -1.11 19.46 7.24
N LEU A 84 -0.13 18.57 7.14
CA LEU A 84 0.39 17.79 8.25
C LEU A 84 0.98 18.69 9.35
N LEU A 85 1.83 19.66 8.97
CA LEU A 85 2.42 20.58 9.93
C LEU A 85 1.36 21.45 10.61
N GLN A 86 0.35 21.91 9.87
CA GLN A 86 -0.78 22.62 10.47
C GLN A 86 -1.59 21.73 11.44
N ALA A 87 -1.79 20.46 11.09
CA ALA A 87 -2.50 19.52 11.95
C ALA A 87 -1.77 19.28 13.26
N LEU A 88 -0.44 19.07 13.20
CA LEU A 88 0.40 18.86 14.37
C LEU A 88 0.49 20.08 15.29
N ALA A 89 0.26 21.29 14.76
CA ALA A 89 0.16 22.50 15.58
C ALA A 89 -1.19 22.63 16.32
N ARG A 90 -2.22 21.89 15.91
CA ARG A 90 -3.60 22.02 16.42
C ARG A 90 -4.11 20.80 17.17
N HIS A 91 -3.49 19.64 16.95
CA HIS A 91 -3.92 18.36 17.48
C HIS A 91 -2.74 17.62 18.08
N ASP A 92 -3.03 16.77 19.07
CA ASP A 92 -2.07 15.77 19.55
C ASP A 92 -1.62 14.88 18.37
N ALA A 93 -0.32 14.63 18.24
CA ALA A 93 0.25 13.76 17.21
C ALA A 93 -0.33 12.34 17.22
N LYS A 94 -0.83 11.85 18.38
CA LYS A 94 -1.55 10.57 18.49
C LYS A 94 -2.86 10.53 17.72
N ARG A 95 -3.35 11.69 17.27
CA ARG A 95 -4.55 11.83 16.43
C ARG A 95 -4.21 12.01 14.95
N VAL A 96 -2.96 11.80 14.56
CA VAL A 96 -2.50 12.03 13.19
C VAL A 96 -1.83 10.78 12.63
N ASP A 97 -2.40 10.22 11.57
CA ASP A 97 -1.85 9.11 10.82
C ASP A 97 -1.42 9.55 9.43
N VAL A 98 -0.31 9.01 8.93
CA VAL A 98 0.36 9.54 7.72
C VAL A 98 0.74 8.42 6.75
N GLY A 99 0.50 8.68 5.47
CA GLY A 99 1.12 7.95 4.36
C GLY A 99 0.44 6.63 4.00
N LEU A 100 1.16 5.79 3.25
CA LEU A 100 0.67 4.55 2.67
C LEU A 100 0.16 3.55 3.71
N GLY A 101 0.90 3.37 4.80
CA GLY A 101 0.53 2.50 5.91
C GLY A 101 -0.23 3.20 7.03
N GLN A 102 -0.57 4.49 6.89
CA GLN A 102 -1.21 5.29 7.96
C GLN A 102 -0.46 5.18 9.30
N THR A 103 0.85 5.42 9.29
CA THR A 103 1.64 5.39 10.53
C THR A 103 1.22 6.52 11.45
N ASN A 104 0.84 6.18 12.69
CA ASN A 104 0.50 7.17 13.72
C ASN A 104 1.74 7.90 14.23
N LEU A 105 1.76 9.24 14.13
CA LEU A 105 2.92 10.04 14.50
C LEU A 105 3.14 10.17 16.01
N GLY A 106 2.08 10.03 16.82
CA GLY A 106 2.20 10.07 18.27
C GLY A 106 2.84 8.82 18.89
N TYR A 107 2.77 7.68 18.20
CA TYR A 107 3.36 6.42 18.66
C TYR A 107 4.66 6.05 17.95
N HIS A 108 4.79 6.44 16.68
CA HIS A 108 5.89 6.00 15.81
C HIS A 108 6.64 7.14 15.13
N GLY A 109 6.37 8.40 15.51
CA GLY A 109 7.03 9.57 14.93
C GLY A 109 8.57 9.54 15.03
N GLN A 110 9.12 8.93 16.09
CA GLN A 110 10.56 8.73 16.30
C GLN A 110 11.23 7.86 15.24
N ARG A 111 10.48 7.11 14.43
CA ARG A 111 11.01 6.34 13.28
C ARG A 111 11.31 7.24 12.08
N TYR A 112 10.99 8.51 12.15
CA TYR A 112 11.18 9.49 11.10
C TYR A 112 12.08 10.64 11.56
N SER A 113 12.92 11.15 10.65
CA SER A 113 13.77 12.32 10.90
C SER A 113 12.97 13.62 11.03
N SER A 114 11.79 13.67 10.40
CA SER A 114 10.82 14.76 10.51
C SER A 114 9.40 14.23 10.20
N PRO A 115 8.33 14.92 10.63
CA PRO A 115 6.96 14.48 10.32
C PRO A 115 6.70 14.30 8.83
N CYS A 116 7.23 15.19 7.98
CA CYS A 116 7.02 15.11 6.53
C CYS A 116 7.82 13.99 5.85
N GLU A 117 8.81 13.39 6.51
CA GLU A 117 9.46 12.19 6.00
C GLU A 117 8.49 11.00 5.97
N ALA A 118 7.47 10.96 6.84
CA ALA A 118 6.43 9.94 6.80
C ALA A 118 5.54 10.00 5.53
N LEU A 119 5.64 11.06 4.73
CA LEU A 119 5.00 11.18 3.41
C LEU A 119 5.91 10.72 2.25
N ASP A 120 7.16 10.35 2.53
CA ASP A 120 8.00 9.66 1.56
C ASP A 120 7.53 8.20 1.43
N PRO A 121 7.16 7.74 0.20
CA PRO A 121 6.62 6.40 0.02
C PRO A 121 7.56 5.28 0.48
N TYR A 122 8.86 5.39 0.22
CA TYR A 122 9.82 4.36 0.56
C TYR A 122 10.03 4.29 2.07
N ARG A 123 10.21 5.45 2.72
CA ARG A 123 10.37 5.50 4.17
C ARG A 123 9.12 5.02 4.90
N ASN A 124 7.94 5.45 4.46
CA ASN A 124 6.67 5.04 5.07
C ASN A 124 6.44 3.52 4.95
N LEU A 125 6.73 2.93 3.78
CA LEU A 125 6.64 1.48 3.59
C LEU A 125 7.65 0.72 4.43
N ALA A 126 8.89 1.18 4.53
CA ALA A 126 9.91 0.54 5.36
C ALA A 126 9.49 0.53 6.84
N VAL A 127 8.97 1.64 7.36
CA VAL A 127 8.45 1.72 8.74
C VAL A 127 7.21 0.83 8.92
N THR A 128 6.29 0.83 7.96
CA THR A 128 5.09 -0.02 7.99
C THR A 128 5.46 -1.50 8.03
N ALA A 129 6.38 -1.92 7.18
CA ALA A 129 6.85 -3.31 7.10
C ALA A 129 7.53 -3.75 8.40
N ALA A 130 8.40 -2.90 8.97
CA ALA A 130 9.04 -3.18 10.25
C ALA A 130 8.04 -3.33 11.40
N LEU A 131 7.06 -2.42 11.51
CA LEU A 131 6.00 -2.50 12.53
C LEU A 131 5.14 -3.76 12.37
N LEU A 132 4.81 -4.12 11.14
CA LEU A 132 4.04 -5.32 10.87
C LEU A 132 4.82 -6.58 11.25
N GLN A 133 6.13 -6.60 10.99
CA GLN A 133 6.99 -7.71 11.38
C GLN A 133 7.13 -7.81 12.91
N GLU A 134 7.24 -6.69 13.63
CA GLU A 134 7.26 -6.69 15.10
C GLU A 134 5.97 -7.32 15.67
N HIS A 135 4.82 -7.05 15.07
CA HIS A 135 3.57 -7.70 15.45
C HIS A 135 3.52 -9.17 15.07
N HIS A 136 4.00 -9.52 13.88
CA HIS A 136 4.05 -10.90 13.40
C HIS A 136 4.96 -11.78 14.25
N ALA A 137 6.12 -11.28 14.68
CA ALA A 137 7.01 -11.97 15.61
C ALA A 137 6.32 -12.35 16.93
N THR A 138 5.28 -11.60 17.33
CA THR A 138 4.48 -11.90 18.53
C THR A 138 3.33 -12.87 18.22
N THR A 139 2.74 -12.82 17.03
CA THR A 139 1.51 -13.57 16.71
C THR A 139 1.73 -14.87 15.94
N GLY A 140 2.79 -14.96 15.14
CA GLY A 140 3.05 -16.07 14.20
C GLY A 140 2.05 -16.18 13.04
N ASP A 141 1.17 -15.19 12.87
CA ASP A 141 0.12 -15.16 11.85
C ASP A 141 -0.09 -13.74 11.34
N TRP A 142 -0.08 -13.58 10.01
CA TRP A 142 -0.18 -12.28 9.34
C TRP A 142 -1.53 -11.61 9.52
N VAL A 143 -2.62 -12.38 9.57
CA VAL A 143 -3.95 -11.81 9.80
C VAL A 143 -4.02 -11.23 11.21
N SER A 144 -3.54 -11.97 12.20
CA SER A 144 -3.45 -11.51 13.59
C SER A 144 -2.49 -10.32 13.76
N ALA A 145 -1.36 -10.33 13.05
CA ALA A 145 -0.41 -9.21 13.01
C ALA A 145 -1.06 -7.94 12.45
N ALA A 146 -1.79 -8.04 11.33
CA ALA A 146 -2.53 -6.92 10.74
C ALA A 146 -3.58 -6.34 11.70
N GLY A 147 -4.32 -7.21 12.40
CA GLY A 147 -5.27 -6.77 13.43
C GLY A 147 -4.60 -5.99 14.57
N ARG A 148 -3.42 -6.43 15.02
CA ARG A 148 -2.64 -5.75 16.05
C ARG A 148 -2.02 -4.45 15.54
N TYR A 149 -1.51 -4.43 14.30
CA TYR A 149 -0.99 -3.24 13.65
C TYR A 149 -1.99 -2.08 13.70
N HIS A 150 -3.25 -2.35 13.31
CA HIS A 150 -4.29 -1.35 13.33
C HIS A 150 -4.81 -1.04 14.76
N ARG A 151 -4.96 -2.06 15.60
CA ARG A 151 -5.49 -1.93 16.96
C ARG A 151 -4.83 -2.91 17.92
N PRO A 152 -3.71 -2.53 18.57
CA PRO A 152 -2.99 -3.43 19.47
C PRO A 152 -3.83 -3.96 20.64
N ALA A 153 -4.81 -3.17 21.10
CA ALA A 153 -5.76 -3.54 22.15
C ALA A 153 -6.77 -4.64 21.75
N GLY A 154 -6.82 -5.03 20.47
CA GLY A 154 -7.73 -6.07 19.99
C GLY A 154 -9.21 -5.62 19.94
N GLY A 155 -10.10 -6.58 20.21
CA GLY A 155 -11.55 -6.37 20.23
C GLY A 155 -12.20 -6.25 18.85
N THR A 156 -13.45 -5.79 18.83
CA THR A 156 -14.27 -5.65 17.62
C THR A 156 -13.60 -4.83 16.51
N PRO A 157 -12.90 -3.70 16.79
CA PRO A 157 -12.19 -2.97 15.75
C PRO A 157 -11.09 -3.79 15.07
N ALA A 158 -10.27 -4.51 15.86
CA ALA A 158 -9.24 -5.39 15.31
C ALA A 158 -9.85 -6.55 14.51
N ALA A 159 -10.97 -7.14 14.97
CA ALA A 159 -11.67 -8.17 14.23
C ALA A 159 -12.19 -7.68 12.87
N ARG A 160 -12.79 -6.48 12.83
CA ARG A 160 -13.24 -5.87 11.58
C ARG A 160 -12.07 -5.58 10.63
N TYR A 161 -10.96 -5.09 11.17
CA TYR A 161 -9.77 -4.82 10.38
C TYR A 161 -9.20 -6.10 9.76
N ARG A 162 -9.06 -7.18 10.54
CA ARG A 162 -8.62 -8.50 10.05
C ARG A 162 -9.47 -8.99 8.89
N ALA A 163 -10.79 -8.90 9.00
CA ALA A 163 -11.68 -9.30 7.92
C ALA A 163 -11.49 -8.45 6.65
N GLY A 164 -11.22 -7.15 6.79
CA GLY A 164 -10.87 -6.27 5.67
C GLY A 164 -9.57 -6.67 4.99
N PHE A 165 -8.51 -6.81 5.79
CA PHE A 165 -7.20 -7.26 5.36
C PHE A 165 -7.25 -8.61 4.64
N SER A 166 -7.92 -9.63 5.20
CA SER A 166 -8.06 -10.95 4.58
C SER A 166 -8.70 -10.87 3.20
N ARG A 167 -9.78 -10.09 3.04
CA ARG A 167 -10.42 -9.91 1.73
C ARG A 167 -9.48 -9.30 0.68
N GLN A 168 -8.64 -8.35 1.10
CA GLN A 168 -7.69 -7.72 0.18
C GLN A 168 -6.56 -8.66 -0.19
N LEU A 169 -6.01 -9.37 0.80
CA LEU A 169 -5.00 -10.38 0.57
C LEU A 169 -5.50 -11.50 -0.35
N GLU A 170 -6.71 -12.00 -0.14
CA GLU A 170 -7.36 -12.99 -1.01
C GLU A 170 -7.50 -12.49 -2.45
N ARG A 171 -8.01 -11.27 -2.65
CA ARG A 171 -8.13 -10.66 -3.99
C ARG A 171 -6.78 -10.58 -4.69
N LEU A 172 -5.75 -10.13 -3.98
CA LEU A 172 -4.39 -10.03 -4.50
C LEU A 172 -3.84 -11.41 -4.89
N LEU A 173 -4.03 -12.43 -4.05
CA LEU A 173 -3.56 -13.79 -4.33
C LEU A 173 -4.31 -14.45 -5.51
N VAL A 174 -5.61 -14.19 -5.66
CA VAL A 174 -6.39 -14.66 -6.82
C VAL A 174 -5.90 -13.99 -8.10
N SER A 175 -5.75 -12.67 -8.07
CA SER A 175 -5.27 -11.86 -9.20
C SER A 175 -3.90 -12.33 -9.69
N PHE A 176 -2.98 -12.60 -8.75
CA PHE A 176 -1.67 -13.18 -9.01
C PHE A 176 -1.74 -14.58 -9.65
N LYS A 177 -2.64 -15.45 -9.18
CA LYS A 177 -2.79 -16.80 -9.77
C LYS A 177 -3.40 -16.76 -11.17
N GLN A 178 -4.25 -15.77 -11.45
CA GLN A 178 -5.04 -15.71 -12.69
C GLN A 178 -4.40 -14.86 -13.77
N GLY A 179 -3.28 -14.19 -13.52
CA GLY A 179 -2.70 -13.31 -14.52
C GLY A 179 -3.47 -11.99 -14.68
N THR A 180 -4.29 -11.57 -13.71
CA THR A 180 -5.19 -10.41 -13.85
C THR A 180 -4.86 -9.31 -12.84
N PRO A 181 -5.10 -8.02 -13.16
CA PRO A 181 -4.97 -6.95 -12.18
C PRO A 181 -6.11 -6.99 -11.14
N PRO A 182 -5.81 -6.68 -9.86
CA PRO A 182 -6.80 -6.66 -8.77
C PRO A 182 -7.78 -5.47 -8.83
#